data_AF-A0A962V4C5-F1
#
_entry.id   AF-A0A962V4C5-F1
#
_cell.length_a   1.000
_cell.length_b   1.000
_cell.length_c   1.000
_cell.angle_alpha   90.00
_cell.angle_beta   90.00
_cell.angle_gamma   90.00
#
_symmetry.space_group_name_H-M   'P 1'
#
loop_
_entity.id
_entity.type
_entity.pdbx_description
1 polymer ?
#
loop_
_entity_poly.entity_id
_entity_poly.type
_entity_poly.pdbx_seq_one_letter_code
_entity_poly.pdbx_strand_id
1 'polypeptide(L)' 'HPVIYVNPAFERMTGYSAQDMIGQNCRFLQGDDRNQAAIEQVSNALQQHRSVSVELRNYRKDGTLFWNELRVAPIRDES' A
#
# COMPACT_ATOMS: atom_id res chain seq x y z
N HIS A 1 1.90 9.31 -4.28
CA HIS A 1 3.14 8.61 -3.90
C HIS A 1 3.32 7.37 -4.78
N PRO A 2 4.21 7.42 -5.79
CA PRO A 2 4.58 6.27 -6.59
C PRO A 2 5.49 5.33 -5.79
N VAL A 3 5.43 4.02 -6.08
CA VAL A 3 6.36 3.03 -5.55
C VAL A 3 7.72 3.20 -6.25
N ILE A 4 8.79 3.30 -5.46
CA ILE A 4 10.17 3.38 -5.98
C ILE A 4 11.00 2.13 -5.69
N TYR A 5 10.53 1.29 -4.77
CA TYR A 5 11.18 0.05 -4.37
C TYR A 5 10.13 -0.94 -3.87
N VAL A 6 10.38 -2.22 -4.14
CA VAL A 6 9.59 -3.34 -3.63
C VAL A 6 10.51 -4.52 -3.40
N ASN A 7 10.29 -5.26 -2.31
CA ASN A 7 11.08 -6.44 -2.01
C ASN A 7 10.47 -7.71 -2.63
N PRO A 8 11.25 -8.80 -2.80
CA PRO A 8 10.74 -10.05 -3.39
C PRO A 8 9.61 -10.71 -2.60
N ALA A 9 9.52 -10.45 -1.29
CA ALA A 9 8.45 -10.99 -0.46
C ALA A 9 7.10 -10.38 -0.81
N PHE A 10 7.07 -9.08 -1.09
CA PHE A 10 5.86 -8.36 -1.49
C PHE A 10 5.37 -8.82 -2.87
N GLU A 11 6.28 -9.09 -3.81
CA GLU A 11 5.92 -9.68 -5.11
C GLU A 11 5.23 -11.04 -4.93
N ARG A 12 5.83 -11.94 -4.15
CA ARG A 12 5.24 -13.26 -3.86
C ARG A 12 3.90 -13.17 -3.14
N MET A 13 3.75 -12.23 -2.21
CA MET A 13 2.54 -12.05 -1.42
C MET A 13 1.37 -11.54 -2.27
N THR A 14 1.64 -10.60 -3.18
CA THR A 14 0.61 -9.87 -3.93
C THR A 14 0.38 -10.44 -5.34
N GLY A 15 1.34 -11.18 -5.88
CA GLY A 15 1.33 -11.69 -7.25
C GLY A 15 1.68 -10.64 -8.31
N TYR A 16 1.99 -9.41 -7.92
CA TYR A 16 2.51 -8.39 -8.81
C TYR A 16 4.03 -8.47 -8.91
N SER A 17 4.57 -8.25 -10.10
CA SER A 17 6.02 -8.10 -10.27
C SER A 17 6.48 -6.69 -9.90
N ALA A 18 7.76 -6.50 -9.61
CA ALA A 18 8.33 -5.17 -9.42
C ALA A 18 8.06 -4.25 -10.62
N GLN A 19 8.12 -4.78 -11.84
CA GLN A 19 7.82 -4.04 -13.07
C GLN A 19 6.35 -3.56 -13.13
N ASP A 20 5.41 -4.32 -12.57
CA ASP A 20 4.00 -3.90 -12.50
C ASP A 20 3.79 -2.74 -11.49
N MET A 21 4.61 -2.68 -10.45
CA MET A 21 4.37 -1.82 -9.28
C MET A 21 5.17 -0.52 -9.30
N ILE A 22 6.40 -0.54 -9.81
CA ILE A 22 7.28 0.63 -9.80
C ILE A 22 6.66 1.76 -10.63
N GLY A 23 6.65 2.97 -10.06
CA GLY A 23 6.01 4.15 -10.64
C GLY A 23 4.49 4.23 -10.40
N GLN A 24 3.86 3.15 -9.94
CA GLN A 24 2.42 3.11 -9.66
C GLN A 24 2.12 3.51 -8.23
N ASN A 25 0.87 3.93 -7.97
CA ASN A 25 0.39 4.11 -6.61
C ASN A 25 -0.15 2.80 -6.05
N CYS A 26 0.24 2.42 -4.81
CA CYS A 26 -0.16 1.17 -4.16
C CYS A 26 -1.68 0.94 -4.02
N ARG A 27 -2.54 1.92 -4.33
CA ARG A 27 -4.00 1.73 -4.33
C ARG A 27 -4.48 0.63 -5.28
N PHE A 28 -3.66 0.16 -6.22
CA PHE A 28 -4.01 -0.99 -7.06
C PHE A 28 -4.36 -2.23 -6.22
N LEU A 29 -3.78 -2.37 -5.02
CA LEU A 29 -4.12 -3.45 -4.09
C LEU A 29 -5.53 -3.33 -3.51
N GLN A 30 -6.23 -2.20 -3.62
CA GLN A 30 -7.57 -2.01 -3.06
C GLN A 30 -8.66 -2.56 -4.00
N GLY A 31 -8.35 -2.82 -5.27
CA GLY A 31 -9.34 -3.16 -6.28
C GLY A 31 -10.47 -2.12 -6.33
N ASP A 32 -11.71 -2.62 -6.30
CA ASP A 32 -12.93 -1.82 -6.24
C ASP A 32 -13.42 -1.57 -4.79
N ASP A 33 -12.79 -2.18 -3.78
CA ASP A 33 -13.12 -2.00 -2.37
C ASP A 33 -12.48 -0.72 -1.80
N ARG A 34 -12.87 0.42 -2.36
CA ARG A 34 -12.30 1.72 -2.03
C ARG A 34 -13.03 2.46 -0.91
N ASN A 35 -14.17 1.93 -0.46
CA ASN A 35 -14.97 2.52 0.60
C ASN A 35 -14.66 1.88 1.96
N GLN A 36 -13.38 1.90 2.36
CA GLN A 36 -12.91 1.42 3.66
C GLN A 36 -12.47 2.62 4.50
N ALA A 37 -12.98 2.77 5.72
CA ALA A 37 -12.60 3.88 6.61
C ALA A 37 -11.08 3.96 6.87
N ALA A 38 -10.40 2.81 6.85
CA ALA A 38 -8.95 2.75 6.98
C ALA A 38 -8.19 3.43 5.82
N ILE A 39 -8.77 3.51 4.61
CA ILE A 39 -8.17 4.22 3.46
C ILE A 39 -8.07 5.72 3.76
N GLU A 40 -9.11 6.31 4.37
CA GLU A 40 -9.10 7.70 4.78
C GLU A 40 -8.04 7.97 5.85
N GLN A 41 -7.87 7.05 6.80
CA GLN A 41 -6.82 7.16 7.82
C GLN A 41 -5.43 7.18 7.20
N VAL A 42 -5.17 6.32 6.20
CA VAL A 42 -3.90 6.32 5.46
C VAL A 42 -3.72 7.62 4.69
N SER A 43 -4.75 8.08 3.97
CA SER A 43 -4.72 9.36 3.23
C SER A 43 -4.38 10.55 4.14
N ASN A 44 -5.06 10.64 5.28
CA ASN A 44 -4.81 11.69 6.27
C ASN A 44 -3.40 11.63 6.84
N ALA A 45 -2.90 10.42 7.13
CA ALA A 45 -1.54 10.25 7.64
C ALA A 45 -0.46 10.65 6.63
N LEU A 46 -0.67 10.33 5.35
CA LEU A 46 0.20 10.75 4.24
C LEU A 46 0.21 12.28 4.08
N GLN A 47 -0.95 12.93 4.12
CA GLN A 47 -1.06 14.39 4.03
C GLN A 47 -0.36 15.09 5.22
N GLN A 48 -0.46 14.50 6.42
CA GLN A 48 0.11 15.06 7.64
C GLN A 48 1.56 14.62 7.90
N HIS A 49 2.16 13.83 7.01
CA HIS A 49 3.52 13.29 7.17
C HIS A 49 3.72 12.61 8.54
N ARG A 50 2.75 11.78 8.94
CA ARG A 50 2.76 11.02 10.21
C ARG A 50 2.66 9.52 9.96
N SER A 51 3.11 8.73 10.93
CA SER A 51 2.98 7.29 10.89
C SER A 51 1.53 6.83 11.11
N VAL A 52 1.18 5.69 10.54
CA VAL A 52 -0.13 5.04 10.70
C VAL A 52 0.01 3.52 10.62
N SER A 53 -0.85 2.81 11.36
CA SER A 53 -1.04 1.37 11.28
C SER A 53 -2.53 1.08 11.17
N VAL A 54 -2.93 0.37 10.12
CA VAL A 54 -4.32 0.01 9.84
C VAL A 54 -4.41 -1.40 9.29
N GLU A 55 -5.60 -1.98 9.34
CA GLU A 55 -5.92 -3.20 8.61
C GLU A 55 -6.78 -2.85 7.38
N LEU A 56 -6.40 -3.37 6.22
CA LEU A 56 -7.07 -3.14 4.94
C LEU A 56 -7.43 -4.46 4.27
N ARG A 57 -8.59 -4.51 3.62
CA ARG A 57 -8.87 -5.55 2.62
C ARG A 57 -8.15 -5.18 1.34
N ASN A 58 -7.25 -6.04 0.91
CA ASN A 58 -6.51 -5.90 -0.34
C ASN A 58 -6.72 -7.13 -1.22
N TYR A 59 -6.37 -6.98 -2.49
CA TYR A 59 -6.61 -7.97 -3.54
C TYR A 59 -5.28 -8.23 -4.26
N ARG A 60 -4.96 -9.51 -4.40
CA ARG A 60 -3.83 -9.96 -5.20
C ARG A 60 -4.09 -9.75 -6.69
N LYS A 61 -3.07 -9.92 -7.52
CA LYS A 61 -3.18 -9.78 -8.98
C LYS A 61 -4.23 -10.72 -9.60
N ASP A 62 -4.46 -11.88 -8.99
CA ASP A 62 -5.47 -12.86 -9.38
C ASP A 62 -6.89 -12.54 -8.87
N GLY A 63 -7.06 -11.44 -8.11
CA GLY A 63 -8.31 -11.04 -7.50
C GLY A 63 -8.59 -11.65 -6.12
N THR A 64 -7.71 -12.52 -5.60
CA THR A 64 -7.91 -13.13 -4.28
C THR A 64 -7.77 -12.09 -3.17
N LEU A 65 -8.79 -12.00 -2.31
CA LEU A 65 -8.78 -11.12 -1.14
C LEU A 65 -7.76 -11.58 -0.09
N PHE A 66 -7.09 -10.62 0.55
CA PHE A 66 -6.31 -10.83 1.76
C PHE A 66 -6.41 -9.61 2.68
N TRP A 67 -6.33 -9.86 3.98
CA TRP A 67 -6.19 -8.82 4.98
C TRP A 67 -4.72 -8.38 5.07
N ASN A 68 -4.51 -7.07 5.01
CA ASN A 68 -3.19 -6.43 5.04
C ASN A 68 -3.10 -5.54 6.29
N GLU A 69 -2.28 -5.94 7.25
CA GLU A 69 -1.84 -5.06 8.33
C GLU A 69 -0.78 -4.09 7.77
N LEU A 70 -1.25 -2.93 7.31
CA LEU A 70 -0.43 -1.92 6.67
C LEU A 70 0.15 -0.95 7.70
N ARG A 71 1.48 -0.86 7.73
CA ARG A 71 2.22 0.19 8.43
C ARG A 71 2.86 1.15 7.44
N VAL A 72 2.61 2.44 7.61
CA VAL A 72 3.25 3.51 6.83
C VAL A 72 3.99 4.42 7.80
N ALA A 73 5.26 4.69 7.51
CA ALA A 73 6.08 5.63 8.26
C ALA A 73 6.81 6.56 7.28
N PRO A 74 6.77 7.89 7.49
CA PRO A 74 7.55 8.82 6.68
C PRO A 74 9.03 8.65 6.98
N ILE A 75 9.86 8.64 5.94
CA ILE A 75 11.32 8.75 6.06
C ILE A 75 11.66 10.22 5.92
N ARG A 76 12.33 10.79 6.91
CA ARG A 76 12.86 12.15 6.88
C ARG A 76 14.34 12.05 6.55
N ASP A 77 14.81 12.91 5.66
CA ASP A 77 16.25 13.05 5.46
C ASP A 77 16.82 13.79 6.69
N GLU A 78 18.03 13.40 7.10
CA GLU A 78 18.76 14.12 8.15
C GLU A 78 19.46 15.32 7.49
N SER A 79 18.69 16.36 7.21
CA SER A 79 19.20 17.67 6.74
C SER A 79 19.06 18.73 7.81
#